data_AF-A0A2M6K8J3-F1
#
_entry.id   AF-A0A2M6K8J3-F1
#
_cell.length_a   1.000
_cell.length_b   1.000
_cell.length_c   1.000
_cell.angle_alpha   90.00
_cell.angle_beta   90.00
_cell.angle_gamma   90.00
#
_symmetry.space_group_name_H-M   'P 1'
#
loop_
_entity.id
_entity.type
_entity.pdbx_description
1 polymer ?
#
loop_
_entity_poly.entity_id
_entity_poly.type
_entity_poly.pdbx_seq_one_letter_code
_entity_poly.pdbx_strand_id
1 'polypeptide(L)' 'MAKRCDLCGRGSTKGATRSHSKIKTLKRQNINLQTKTIDGKKMKVCTKCIKTSKKDKKKKSG' A
#
# COMPACT_ATOMS: atom_id res chain seq x y z
N MET A 1 -7.84 11.56 -7.59
CA MET A 1 -6.47 10.99 -7.54
C MET A 1 -6.50 9.56 -7.04
N ALA A 2 -6.05 8.60 -7.85
CA ALA A 2 -6.05 7.19 -7.46
C ALA A 2 -5.03 6.94 -6.34
N LYS A 3 -5.48 6.48 -5.17
CA LYS A 3 -4.62 5.98 -4.09
C LYS A 3 -4.10 4.60 -4.49
N ARG A 4 -3.20 4.55 -5.48
CA ARG A 4 -2.52 3.33 -5.94
C ARG A 4 -1.02 3.42 -5.66
N CYS A 5 -0.41 2.27 -5.45
CA CYS A 5 1.03 2.11 -5.35
C CYS A 5 1.64 2.11 -6.75
N ASP A 6 2.60 2.98 -7.02
CA ASP A 6 3.26 3.08 -8.33
C ASP A 6 4.18 1.85 -8.60
N LEU A 7 4.62 1.16 -7.54
CA LEU A 7 5.50 -0.02 -7.64
C LEU A 7 4.77 -1.35 -7.89
N CYS A 8 3.54 -1.51 -7.40
CA CYS A 8 2.82 -2.80 -7.48
C CYS A 8 1.37 -2.67 -7.92
N GLY A 9 0.93 -1.46 -8.29
CA GLY A 9 -0.43 -1.18 -8.75
C GLY A 9 -1.54 -1.31 -7.70
N ARG A 10 -1.23 -1.81 -6.48
CA ARG A 10 -2.25 -2.05 -5.44
C ARG A 10 -2.96 -0.74 -5.08
N GLY A 11 -4.28 -0.75 -5.20
CA GLY A 11 -5.17 0.36 -4.87
C GLY A 11 -6.03 0.08 -3.64
N SER A 12 -6.85 1.07 -3.27
CA SER A 12 -7.86 0.87 -2.23
C SER A 12 -8.85 -0.24 -2.61
N THR A 13 -9.10 -1.14 -1.67
CA THR A 13 -10.11 -2.19 -1.81
C THR A 13 -11.44 -1.71 -1.25
N LYS A 14 -12.53 -2.09 -1.93
CA LYS A 14 -13.90 -1.90 -1.40
C LYS A 14 -14.12 -2.93 -0.29
N GLY A 15 -14.60 -2.48 0.86
CA GLY A 15 -14.94 -3.34 1.99
C GLY A 15 -16.26 -2.93 2.62
N ALA A 16 -16.71 -3.69 3.60
CA ALA A 16 -17.83 -3.32 4.44
C ALA A 16 -17.52 -3.63 5.90
N THR A 17 -17.92 -2.77 6.80
CA THR A 17 -17.95 -3.03 8.24
C THR A 17 -19.34 -3.53 8.62
N ARG A 18 -19.39 -4.48 9.56
CA ARG A 18 -20.61 -5.00 10.16
C ARG A 18 -20.62 -4.59 11.62
N SER A 19 -21.68 -3.94 12.07
CA SER A 19 -21.88 -3.71 13.51
C SER A 19 -22.29 -5.01 14.20
N HIS A 20 -22.35 -4.98 15.54
CA HIS A 20 -22.89 -6.09 16.34
C HIS A 20 -24.30 -6.50 15.89
N SER A 21 -25.10 -5.54 15.41
CA SER A 21 -26.44 -5.76 14.84
C SER A 21 -26.43 -6.12 13.34
N LYS A 22 -25.29 -6.54 12.78
CA LYS A 22 -25.08 -6.91 11.35
C LYS A 22 -25.36 -5.80 10.31
N ILE A 23 -25.52 -4.55 10.74
CA ILE A 23 -25.75 -3.41 9.83
C ILE A 23 -24.53 -3.22 8.93
N LYS A 24 -24.76 -3.22 7.61
CA LYS A 24 -23.69 -3.06 6.60
C LYS A 24 -23.36 -1.58 6.43
N THR A 25 -22.15 -1.18 6.75
CA THR A 25 -21.61 0.13 6.35
C THR A 25 -20.54 -0.06 5.28
N LEU A 26 -20.76 0.49 4.08
CA LEU A 26 -19.79 0.43 3.00
C LEU A 26 -18.60 1.33 3.35
N LYS A 27 -17.38 0.80 3.27
CA LYS A 27 -16.16 1.58 3.49
C LYS A 27 -15.10 1.24 2.46
N ARG A 28 -14.17 2.17 2.23
CA ARG A 28 -12.98 1.91 1.44
C ARG A 28 -11.80 1.65 2.38
N GLN A 29 -11.13 0.52 2.20
CA GLN A 29 -9.86 0.27 2.87
C GLN A 29 -8.76 0.95 2.05
N ASN A 30 -8.26 2.06 2.58
CA ASN A 30 -7.13 2.75 1.98
C ASN A 30 -5.84 1.99 2.31
N ILE A 31 -5.01 1.76 1.30
CA ILE A 31 -3.64 1.29 1.53
C ILE A 31 -2.82 2.45 2.10
N ASN A 32 -1.99 2.15 3.09
CA ASN A 32 -1.00 3.09 3.60
C ASN A 32 0.07 3.33 2.52
N LEU A 33 -0.09 4.43 1.79
CA LEU A 33 0.82 4.90 0.74
C LEU A 33 1.72 5.96 1.35
N GLN A 34 3.02 5.80 1.15
CA GLN A 34 4.02 6.79 1.52
C GLN A 34 4.73 7.31 0.28
N THR A 35 4.95 8.61 0.22
CA THR A 35 5.74 9.24 -0.83
C THR A 35 7.22 9.02 -0.53
N LYS A 36 7.93 8.35 -1.44
CA LYS A 36 9.38 8.12 -1.31
C LYS A 36 10.09 8.39 -2.63
N THR A 37 11.35 8.80 -2.53
CA THR A 37 12.24 8.89 -3.69
C THR A 37 12.88 7.54 -3.91
N ILE A 38 12.62 6.93 -5.06
CA ILE A 38 13.25 5.68 -5.51
C ILE A 38 13.87 5.99 -6.87
N ASP A 39 15.16 5.70 -7.03
CA ASP A 39 15.92 5.95 -8.26
C ASP A 39 15.78 7.39 -8.79
N GLY A 40 15.84 8.37 -7.88
CA GLY A 40 15.74 9.80 -8.20
C GLY A 40 14.33 10.33 -8.47
N LYS A 41 13.31 9.46 -8.52
CA LYS A 41 11.91 9.85 -8.77
C LYS A 41 11.05 9.75 -7.52
N LYS A 42 10.23 10.78 -7.26
CA LYS A 42 9.23 10.77 -6.18
C LYS A 42 8.03 9.91 -6.61
N MET A 43 7.81 8.80 -5.91
CA MET A 43 6.72 7.86 -6.17
C MET A 43 5.90 7.57 -4.89
N LYS A 44 4.62 7.25 -5.05
CA LYS A 44 3.74 6.79 -3.97
C LYS A 44 3.84 5.27 -3.86
N VAL A 45 4.38 4.81 -2.75
CA VAL A 45 4.72 3.41 -2.54
C VAL A 45 4.02 2.87 -1.30
N CYS A 46 3.43 1.68 -1.40
CA CYS A 46 2.82 1.03 -0.24
C CYS A 46 3.86 0.50 0.74
N THR A 47 3.50 0.43 2.01
CA THR A 47 4.39 -0.06 3.09
C THR A 47 4.94 -1.47 2.83
N LYS A 48 4.19 -2.35 2.14
CA LYS A 48 4.68 -3.69 1.75
C LYS A 48 5.86 -3.61 0.78
N CYS A 49 5.77 -2.77 -0.25
CA CYS A 49 6.86 -2.55 -1.21
C CYS A 49 8.07 -1.91 -0.54
N ILE A 50 7.88 -0.94 0.36
CA ILE A 50 8.98 -0.35 1.14
C ILE A 50 9.72 -1.41 1.95
N LYS A 51 8.97 -2.35 2.56
CA LYS A 51 9.54 -3.45 3.35
C LYS A 51 10.30 -4.46 2.48
N THR A 52 9.83 -4.77 1.27
CA THR A 52 10.52 -5.70 0.35
C THR A 52 11.75 -5.06 -0.29
N SER A 53 11.68 -3.80 -0.76
CA SER A 53 12.83 -3.10 -1.34
C SER A 53 14.01 -2.96 -0.36
N LYS A 54 13.74 -2.89 0.95
CA LYS A 54 14.79 -2.96 1.98
C LYS A 54 15.42 -4.36 2.12
N LYS A 55 14.65 -5.43 1.89
CA LYS A 55 15.14 -6.81 1.97
C LYS A 55 15.99 -7.21 0.76
N ASP A 56 15.63 -6.77 -0.45
CA ASP A 56 16.42 -7.06 -1.66
C ASP A 56 17.83 -6.46 -1.59
N LYS A 57 17.98 -5.27 -0.98
CA LYS A 57 19.32 -4.71 -0.68
C LYS A 57 20.15 -5.57 0.27
N LYS A 58 19.53 -6.39 1.11
CA LYS A 58 20.21 -7.23 2.12
C LYS A 58 20.60 -8.62 1.59
N LYS A 59 20.11 -9.03 0.41
CA LYS A 59 20.38 -10.37 -0.16
C LYS A 59 21.58 -10.45 -1.09
N LYS A 60 22.26 -9.34 -1.39
CA LYS A 60 23.46 -9.30 -2.26
C LYS A 60 24.80 -9.30 -1.49
N SER A 61 24.80 -9.73 -0.23
CA SER A 61 26.00 -9.78 0.62
C SER A 61 26.08 -11.11 1.38
N GLY A 62 26.04 -12.21 0.62
CA GLY A 62 26.23 -13.56 1.10
C GLY A 62 26.72 -14.43 -0.03
#